data_AF-A0A9D8ZGU9-F1
#
_entry.id   AF-A0A9D8ZGU9-F1
#
_cell.length_a   1.000
_cell.length_b   1.000
_cell.length_c   1.000
_cell.angle_alpha   90.00
_cell.angle_beta   90.00
_cell.angle_gamma   90.00
#
_symmetry.space_group_name_H-M   'P 1'
#
loop_
_entity.id
_entity.type
_entity.pdbx_description
1 polymer ?
#
loop_
_entity_poly.entity_id
_entity_poly.type
_entity_poly.pdbx_seq_one_letter_code
_entity_poly.pdbx_strand_id
1 'polypeptide(L)'
;MRTAAIILLAIGLVSLSGCNQKTNPNAMLENSKTRTELFEAIASNHSYMTEFMDNMQGNDHAMQMMQGNQKMMGTMIQGQGIQMMMKDSMMMKNMMQSMMQDGKMIGNMMQMMHEKGMMSEDCMESCKKMMGDKGMDMKGMGMMDGSNKMEPSEQDHSEHH
;
A
#
# COMPACT_ATOMS: atom_id res chain seq x y z
N MET A 1 -9.89 -67.40 14.77
CA MET A 1 -9.59 -67.16 13.33
C MET A 1 -10.54 -66.15 12.68
N ARG A 2 -11.87 -66.30 12.78
CA ARG A 2 -12.84 -65.37 12.15
C ARG A 2 -12.70 -63.91 12.60
N THR A 3 -12.52 -63.66 13.89
CA THR A 3 -12.37 -62.29 14.44
C THR A 3 -11.07 -61.63 14.02
N ALA A 4 -9.96 -62.38 13.99
CA ALA A 4 -8.66 -61.87 13.55
C ALA A 4 -8.67 -61.50 12.05
N ALA A 5 -9.36 -62.30 11.22
CA ALA A 5 -9.54 -62.01 9.80
C ALA A 5 -10.35 -60.73 9.57
N ILE A 6 -11.38 -60.48 10.38
CA ILE A 6 -12.21 -59.26 10.30
C ILE A 6 -11.40 -58.01 10.68
N ILE A 7 -10.58 -58.10 11.74
CA ILE A 7 -9.73 -56.98 12.17
C ILE A 7 -8.67 -56.67 11.11
N LEU A 8 -8.04 -57.68 10.53
CA LEU A 8 -7.06 -57.51 9.44
C LEU A 8 -7.70 -56.90 8.18
N LEU A 9 -8.93 -57.31 7.84
CA LEU A 9 -9.71 -56.73 6.73
C LEU A 9 -10.05 -55.25 6.96
N ALA A 10 -10.46 -54.90 8.19
CA ALA A 10 -10.77 -53.51 8.54
C ALA A 10 -9.53 -52.61 8.45
N ILE A 11 -8.38 -53.07 8.95
CA ILE A 11 -7.11 -52.32 8.87
C ILE A 11 -6.68 -52.16 7.40
N GLY A 12 -6.79 -53.22 6.59
CA GLY A 12 -6.48 -53.17 5.16
C GLY A 12 -7.33 -52.15 4.39
N LEU A 13 -8.63 -52.06 4.70
CA LEU A 13 -9.54 -51.09 4.06
C LEU A 13 -9.24 -49.64 4.43
N VAL A 14 -8.86 -49.36 5.68
CA VAL A 14 -8.45 -48.00 6.11
C VAL A 14 -7.16 -47.56 5.42
N SER A 15 -6.19 -48.46 5.23
CA SER A 15 -4.94 -48.15 4.50
C SER A 15 -5.17 -47.86 3.01
N LEU A 16 -6.14 -48.51 2.38
CA LEU A 16 -6.52 -48.27 0.97
C LEU A 16 -7.26 -46.94 0.76
N SER A 17 -7.94 -46.44 1.81
CA SER A 17 -8.74 -45.21 1.76
C SER A 17 -7.89 -43.93 1.83
N GLY A 18 -6.70 -44.01 2.44
CA GLY A 18 -5.82 -42.86 2.66
C GLY A 18 -4.95 -42.47 1.46
N CYS A 19 -4.74 -43.38 0.49
CA CYS A 19 -3.74 -43.16 -0.56
C CYS A 19 -4.24 -42.43 -1.82
N ASN A 20 -5.51 -42.00 -1.86
CA ASN A 20 -6.07 -41.32 -3.05
C ASN A 20 -7.02 -40.17 -2.73
N GLN A 21 -6.92 -39.61 -1.52
CA GLN A 21 -7.73 -38.46 -1.12
C GLN A 21 -7.23 -37.22 -1.87
N LYS A 22 -7.93 -36.83 -2.94
CA LYS A 22 -7.76 -35.51 -3.56
C LYS A 22 -8.13 -34.48 -2.51
N THR A 23 -7.12 -33.89 -1.87
CA THR A 23 -7.32 -32.84 -0.89
C THR A 23 -7.90 -31.64 -1.60
N ASN A 24 -9.15 -31.29 -1.26
CA ASN A 24 -9.77 -30.06 -1.73
C ASN A 24 -9.05 -28.88 -1.03
N PRO A 25 -8.30 -28.02 -1.76
CA PRO A 25 -7.58 -26.92 -1.13
C PRO A 25 -8.51 -25.97 -0.37
N ASN A 26 -9.74 -25.79 -0.85
CA ASN A 26 -10.74 -24.95 -0.20
C ASN A 26 -11.16 -25.52 1.16
N ALA A 27 -11.26 -26.85 1.29
CA ALA A 27 -11.59 -27.47 2.57
C ALA A 27 -10.48 -27.26 3.63
N MET A 28 -9.22 -27.17 3.20
CA MET A 28 -8.11 -26.82 4.09
C MET A 28 -8.14 -25.35 4.52
N LEU A 29 -8.65 -24.46 3.66
CA LEU A 29 -8.75 -23.03 3.95
C LEU A 29 -10.00 -22.68 4.78
N GLU A 30 -11.07 -23.46 4.69
CA GLU A 30 -12.29 -23.29 5.49
C GLU A 30 -12.06 -23.67 6.96
N ASN A 31 -11.24 -24.70 7.22
CA ASN A 31 -10.87 -25.08 8.57
C ASN A 31 -9.80 -24.13 9.13
N SER A 32 -10.10 -23.49 10.26
CA SER A 32 -9.23 -22.46 10.86
C SER A 32 -7.87 -23.00 11.29
N LYS A 33 -7.81 -24.24 11.80
CA LYS A 33 -6.55 -24.86 12.25
C LYS A 33 -5.62 -25.10 11.07
N THR A 34 -6.11 -25.77 10.03
CA THR A 34 -5.31 -26.04 8.84
C THR A 34 -4.95 -24.78 8.07
N ARG A 35 -5.84 -23.77 8.07
CA ARG A 35 -5.54 -22.46 7.48
C ARG A 35 -4.38 -21.76 8.22
N THR A 36 -4.38 -21.76 9.55
CA THR A 36 -3.29 -21.18 10.34
C THR A 36 -1.98 -21.92 10.09
N GLU A 37 -1.99 -23.26 10.14
CA GLU A 37 -0.81 -24.09 9.87
C GLU A 37 -0.23 -23.83 8.47
N LEU A 38 -1.10 -23.66 7.46
CA LEU A 38 -0.68 -23.32 6.11
C LEU A 38 -0.01 -21.93 6.05
N PHE A 39 -0.61 -20.92 6.69
CA PHE A 39 -0.03 -19.58 6.73
C PHE A 39 1.32 -19.55 7.44
N GLU A 40 1.46 -20.28 8.55
CA GLU A 40 2.72 -20.43 9.25
C GLU A 40 3.78 -21.14 8.40
N ALA A 41 3.40 -22.19 7.67
CA ALA A 41 4.31 -22.91 6.77
C ALA A 41 4.82 -22.00 5.62
N ILE A 42 3.95 -21.16 5.06
CA ILE A 42 4.34 -20.18 4.03
C ILE A 42 5.25 -19.10 4.66
N ALA A 43 4.86 -18.55 5.82
CA ALA A 43 5.58 -17.44 6.46
C ALA A 43 6.96 -17.82 7.01
N SER A 44 7.13 -19.06 7.47
CA SER A 44 8.39 -19.54 8.05
C SER A 44 9.38 -20.09 7.01
N ASN A 45 8.94 -20.29 5.75
CA ASN A 45 9.79 -20.81 4.68
C ASN A 45 10.07 -19.72 3.64
N HIS A 46 11.35 -19.37 3.48
CA HIS A 46 11.76 -18.31 2.56
C HIS A 46 11.34 -18.56 1.11
N SER A 47 11.50 -19.79 0.61
CA SER A 47 11.15 -20.12 -0.78
C SER A 47 9.65 -19.99 -1.02
N TYR A 48 8.83 -20.49 -0.08
CA TYR A 48 7.38 -20.41 -0.21
C TYR A 48 6.88 -18.97 -0.09
N MET A 49 7.45 -18.19 0.83
CA MET A 49 7.12 -16.78 0.95
C MET A 49 7.48 -16.01 -0.33
N THR A 50 8.66 -16.24 -0.92
CA THR A 50 9.06 -15.60 -2.18
C THR A 50 8.09 -15.94 -3.31
N GLU A 51 7.79 -17.22 -3.52
CA GLU A 51 6.86 -17.64 -4.57
C GLU A 51 5.44 -17.10 -4.35
N PHE A 52 4.98 -17.06 -3.10
CA PHE A 52 3.70 -16.47 -2.73
C PHE A 52 3.63 -14.97 -3.06
N MET A 53 4.71 -14.23 -2.76
CA MET A 53 4.82 -12.81 -3.09
C MET A 53 4.86 -12.57 -4.60
N ASP A 54 5.56 -13.40 -5.37
CA ASP A 54 5.60 -13.30 -6.83
C ASP A 54 4.21 -13.51 -7.44
N ASN A 55 3.44 -14.48 -6.92
CA ASN A 55 2.05 -14.70 -7.33
C ASN A 55 1.15 -13.50 -6.97
N MET A 56 1.38 -12.84 -5.83
CA MET A 56 0.63 -11.65 -5.44
C MET A 56 0.93 -10.45 -6.33
N GLN A 57 2.17 -10.26 -6.78
CA GLN A 57 2.55 -9.17 -7.68
C GLN A 57 1.83 -9.23 -9.02
N GLY A 58 1.55 -10.45 -9.51
CA GLY A 58 0.76 -10.67 -10.72
C GLY A 58 -0.76 -10.54 -10.55
N ASN A 59 -1.25 -10.21 -9.34
CA ASN A 59 -2.67 -10.15 -9.01
C ASN A 59 -3.09 -8.72 -8.61
N ASP A 60 -3.89 -8.07 -9.46
CA ASP A 60 -4.33 -6.68 -9.24
C ASP A 60 -5.06 -6.48 -7.91
N HIS A 61 -5.92 -7.43 -7.52
CA HIS A 61 -6.67 -7.32 -6.27
C HIS A 61 -5.76 -7.44 -5.05
N ALA A 62 -4.80 -8.36 -5.09
CA ALA A 62 -3.78 -8.48 -4.04
C ALA A 62 -2.93 -7.20 -3.96
N MET A 63 -2.55 -6.63 -5.10
CA MET A 63 -1.81 -5.38 -5.18
C MET A 63 -2.59 -4.19 -4.59
N GLN A 64 -3.90 -4.09 -4.88
CA GLN A 64 -4.77 -3.07 -4.26
C GLN A 64 -4.83 -3.21 -2.74
N MET A 65 -4.97 -4.44 -2.24
CA MET A 65 -4.98 -4.73 -0.81
C MET A 65 -3.64 -4.38 -0.15
N MET A 66 -2.51 -4.58 -0.83
CA MET A 66 -1.18 -4.18 -0.35
C MET A 66 -1.02 -2.65 -0.33
N GLN A 67 -1.43 -1.95 -1.38
CA GLN A 67 -1.33 -0.49 -1.48
C GLN A 67 -2.19 0.23 -0.44
N GLY A 68 -3.39 -0.30 -0.15
CA GLY A 68 -4.29 0.23 0.88
C GLY A 68 -3.88 -0.10 2.32
N ASN A 69 -2.86 -0.95 2.53
CA ASN A 69 -2.48 -1.42 3.85
C ASN A 69 -1.61 -0.40 4.60
N GLN A 70 -2.27 0.40 5.46
CA GLN A 70 -1.63 1.42 6.29
C GLN A 70 -0.50 0.88 7.18
N LYS A 71 -0.61 -0.35 7.69
CA LYS A 71 0.44 -0.94 8.53
C LYS A 71 1.71 -1.21 7.72
N MET A 72 1.55 -1.76 6.51
CA MET A 72 2.66 -2.02 5.59
C MET A 72 3.34 -0.72 5.17
N MET A 73 2.55 0.27 4.77
CA MET A 73 3.03 1.62 4.44
C MET A 73 3.74 2.26 5.64
N GLY A 74 3.19 2.13 6.84
CA GLY A 74 3.78 2.60 8.09
C GLY A 74 5.14 1.98 8.38
N THR A 75 5.30 0.66 8.23
CA THR A 75 6.60 0.00 8.37
C THR A 75 7.61 0.40 7.29
N MET A 76 7.18 0.74 6.08
CA MET A 76 8.07 1.25 5.03
C MET A 76 8.56 2.68 5.34
N ILE A 77 7.67 3.52 5.88
CA ILE A 77 7.96 4.89 6.33
C ILE A 77 8.87 4.88 7.56
N GLN A 78 8.55 4.05 8.55
CA GLN A 78 9.26 3.96 9.82
C GLN A 78 10.56 3.15 9.70
N GLY A 79 10.63 2.24 8.73
CA GLY A 79 11.84 1.52 8.36
C GLY A 79 12.83 2.38 7.57
N GLN A 80 14.01 1.83 7.33
CA GLN A 80 15.04 2.50 6.52
C GLN A 80 14.65 2.65 5.04
N GLY A 81 13.48 2.18 4.59
CA GLY A 81 13.06 2.23 3.18
C GLY A 81 12.97 3.66 2.65
N ILE A 82 12.23 4.53 3.35
CA ILE A 82 12.19 5.96 3.01
C ILE A 82 13.54 6.64 3.29
N GLN A 83 14.21 6.25 4.38
CA GLN A 83 15.51 6.83 4.73
C GLN A 83 16.61 6.49 3.71
N MET A 84 16.54 5.34 3.04
CA MET A 84 17.45 4.90 1.99
C MET A 84 17.16 5.64 0.67
N MET A 85 15.87 5.83 0.33
CA MET A 85 15.45 6.73 -0.76
C MET A 85 15.91 8.19 -0.53
N MET A 86 15.84 8.68 0.70
CA MET A 86 16.34 10.02 1.06
C MET A 86 17.86 10.12 1.07
N LYS A 87 18.57 9.04 1.42
CA LYS A 87 20.04 8.99 1.41
C LYS A 87 20.61 8.96 0.00
N ASP A 88 19.89 8.40 -0.96
CA ASP A 88 20.30 8.43 -2.37
C ASP A 88 19.98 9.81 -2.99
N SER A 89 20.81 10.78 -2.59
CA SER A 89 20.69 12.20 -2.92
C SER A 89 20.50 12.49 -4.41
N MET A 90 20.94 11.60 -5.30
CA MET A 90 20.82 11.79 -6.74
C MET A 90 19.40 11.53 -7.25
N MET A 91 18.74 10.47 -6.76
CA MET A 91 17.36 10.18 -7.11
C MET A 91 16.42 11.26 -6.56
N MET A 92 16.61 11.64 -5.29
CA MET A 92 15.82 12.70 -4.66
C MET A 92 16.08 14.07 -5.29
N LYS A 93 17.33 14.39 -5.64
CA LYS A 93 17.66 15.61 -6.37
C LYS A 93 17.05 15.63 -7.75
N ASN A 94 17.10 14.53 -8.50
CA ASN A 94 16.49 14.46 -9.84
C ASN A 94 14.97 14.57 -9.79
N MET A 95 14.33 13.94 -8.80
CA MET A 95 12.89 14.03 -8.58
C MET A 95 12.49 15.45 -8.16
N MET A 96 13.19 16.04 -7.20
CA MET A 96 12.96 17.40 -6.73
C MET A 96 13.26 18.44 -7.81
N GLN A 97 14.29 18.22 -8.63
CA GLN A 97 14.62 19.07 -9.76
C GLN A 97 13.56 18.96 -10.87
N SER A 98 13.05 17.77 -11.15
CA SER A 98 11.96 17.57 -12.12
C SER A 98 10.67 18.25 -11.62
N MET A 99 10.38 18.15 -10.33
CA MET A 99 9.24 18.82 -9.71
C MET A 99 9.40 20.35 -9.66
N MET A 100 10.63 20.86 -9.44
CA MET A 100 10.95 22.29 -9.47
C MET A 100 10.97 22.88 -10.88
N GLN A 101 11.24 22.06 -11.91
CA GLN A 101 11.12 22.48 -13.30
C GLN A 101 9.66 22.69 -13.71
N ASP A 102 8.72 21.97 -13.08
CA ASP A 102 7.28 22.14 -13.28
C ASP A 102 6.68 23.08 -12.21
N GLY A 103 6.87 24.39 -12.41
CA GLY A 103 6.34 25.43 -11.53
C GLY A 103 4.83 25.38 -11.32
N LYS A 104 4.07 24.72 -12.21
CA LYS A 104 2.61 24.57 -12.08
C LYS A 104 2.23 23.62 -10.95
N MET A 105 2.98 22.53 -10.75
CA MET A 105 2.69 21.56 -9.70
C MET A 105 2.90 22.18 -8.32
N ILE A 106 4.03 22.86 -8.14
CA ILE A 106 4.36 23.59 -6.92
C ILE A 106 3.33 24.68 -6.67
N GLY A 107 2.95 25.41 -7.72
CA GLY A 107 1.92 26.42 -7.68
C GLY A 107 0.57 25.92 -7.17
N ASN A 108 0.05 24.85 -7.76
CA ASN A 108 -1.23 24.26 -7.35
C ASN A 108 -1.20 23.78 -5.89
N MET A 109 -0.08 23.23 -5.45
CA MET A 109 0.09 22.79 -4.06
C MET A 109 0.08 23.97 -3.09
N MET A 110 0.76 25.06 -3.43
CA MET A 110 0.74 26.30 -2.65
C MET A 110 -0.67 26.90 -2.55
N GLN A 111 -1.41 26.90 -3.66
CA GLN A 111 -2.80 27.36 -3.67
C GLN A 111 -3.67 26.52 -2.73
N MET A 112 -3.56 25.19 -2.81
CA MET A 112 -4.31 24.29 -1.91
C MET A 112 -3.95 24.52 -0.44
N MET A 113 -2.68 24.75 -0.11
CA MET A 113 -2.25 25.04 1.27
C MET A 113 -2.83 26.37 1.77
N HIS A 114 -2.91 27.37 0.90
CA HIS A 114 -3.56 28.62 1.22
C HIS A 114 -5.07 28.44 1.45
N GLU A 115 -5.76 27.76 0.53
CA GLU A 115 -7.19 27.46 0.61
C GLU A 115 -7.55 26.65 1.87
N LYS A 116 -6.68 25.73 2.29
CA LYS A 116 -6.83 24.95 3.53
C LYS A 116 -6.41 25.71 4.80
N GLY A 117 -6.09 27.00 4.69
CA GLY A 117 -5.66 27.84 5.82
C GLY A 117 -4.31 27.45 6.42
N MET A 118 -3.56 26.56 5.77
CA MET A 118 -2.21 26.13 6.20
C MET A 118 -1.14 27.16 5.83
N MET A 119 -1.47 28.12 4.97
CA MET A 119 -0.56 29.18 4.54
C MET A 119 -1.30 30.52 4.44
N SER A 120 -0.78 31.54 5.10
CA SER A 120 -1.35 32.90 5.01
C SER A 120 -1.16 33.50 3.62
N GLU A 121 -2.00 34.47 3.28
CA GLU A 121 -1.88 35.24 2.03
C GLU A 121 -0.49 35.86 1.89
N ASP A 122 0.02 36.49 2.96
CA ASP A 122 1.34 37.11 2.96
C ASP A 122 2.46 36.09 2.69
N CYS A 123 2.33 34.87 3.23
CA CYS A 123 3.27 33.79 2.99
C CYS A 123 3.17 33.30 1.53
N MET A 124 1.95 33.20 0.99
CA MET A 124 1.69 32.84 -0.39
C MET A 124 2.35 33.83 -1.36
N GLU A 125 2.09 35.12 -1.18
CA GLU A 125 2.60 36.19 -2.05
C GLU A 125 4.13 36.31 -1.98
N SER A 126 4.71 36.20 -0.77
CA SER A 126 6.16 36.17 -0.59
C SER A 126 6.79 35.00 -1.33
N CYS A 127 6.18 33.81 -1.29
CA CYS A 127 6.68 32.64 -1.99
C CYS A 127 6.48 32.72 -3.52
N LYS A 128 5.34 33.23 -4.00
CA LYS A 128 5.12 33.50 -5.44
C LYS A 128 6.19 34.44 -5.99
N LYS A 129 6.50 35.52 -5.25
CA LYS A 129 7.56 36.47 -5.61
C LYS A 129 8.92 35.79 -5.69
N MET A 130 9.28 35.01 -4.68
CA MET A 130 10.55 34.25 -4.67
C MET A 130 10.65 33.27 -5.85
N MET A 131 9.55 32.63 -6.24
CA MET A 131 9.52 31.71 -7.38
C MET A 131 9.71 32.44 -8.72
N GLY A 132 9.06 33.61 -8.87
CA GLY A 132 9.28 34.49 -10.01
C GLY A 132 10.73 34.96 -10.12
N ASP A 133 11.33 35.38 -8.99
CA ASP A 133 12.73 35.80 -8.93
C ASP A 133 13.71 34.66 -9.29
N LYS A 134 13.31 33.41 -9.05
CA LYS A 134 14.08 32.20 -9.43
C LYS A 134 13.83 31.73 -10.87
N GLY A 135 13.03 32.45 -11.65
CA GLY A 135 12.75 32.13 -13.05
C GLY A 135 11.90 30.87 -13.26
N MET A 136 11.13 30.46 -12.26
CA MET A 136 10.17 29.36 -12.40
C MET A 136 9.00 29.82 -13.29
N ASP A 137 8.63 29.02 -14.29
CA ASP A 137 7.51 29.35 -15.18
C ASP A 137 6.18 29.14 -14.46
N MET A 138 5.60 30.24 -13.99
CA MET A 138 4.30 30.27 -13.33
C MET A 138 3.16 30.48 -14.33
N LYS A 139 3.43 30.49 -15.66
CA LYS A 139 2.38 30.59 -16.69
C LYS A 139 1.52 29.34 -16.68
N GLY A 140 0.35 29.44 -16.07
CA GLY A 140 -0.63 28.34 -15.98
C GLY A 140 -0.97 27.91 -14.56
N MET A 141 -0.41 28.56 -13.52
CA MET A 141 -1.17 28.72 -12.28
C MET A 141 -2.40 29.55 -12.65
N GLY A 142 -3.48 28.84 -12.94
CA GLY A 142 -4.74 29.47 -13.24
C GLY A 142 -5.05 30.44 -12.11
N MET A 143 -5.11 31.72 -12.42
CA MET A 143 -6.06 32.59 -11.77
C MET A 143 -7.41 31.93 -12.06
N MET A 144 -7.82 30.97 -11.24
CA MET A 144 -9.22 30.63 -11.11
C MET A 144 -9.85 31.88 -10.51
N ASP A 145 -10.21 32.78 -11.41
CA ASP A 145 -11.08 33.92 -11.17
C ASP A 145 -12.28 33.42 -10.38
N GLY A 146 -12.25 33.61 -9.06
CA GLY A 146 -13.31 33.71 -8.04
C GLY A 146 -14.63 32.94 -8.16
N SER A 147 -14.81 32.02 -9.12
CA SER A 147 -16.13 31.56 -9.58
C SER A 147 -16.34 30.06 -9.48
N ASN A 148 -15.30 29.27 -9.20
CA ASN A 148 -15.43 27.87 -8.83
C ASN A 148 -14.87 27.65 -7.42
N LYS A 149 -15.62 28.13 -6.41
CA LYS A 149 -15.50 27.59 -5.06
C LYS A 149 -15.95 26.13 -5.15
N MET A 150 -15.03 25.17 -5.02
CA MET A 150 -15.42 23.85 -4.54
C MET A 150 -16.04 24.08 -3.17
N GLU A 151 -17.33 23.78 -3.05
CA GLU A 151 -18.01 23.86 -1.76
C GLU A 151 -17.24 23.00 -0.75
N PRO A 152 -16.94 23.53 0.45
CA PRO A 152 -16.38 22.72 1.51
C PRO A 152 -17.42 21.65 1.82
N SER A 153 -17.10 20.37 1.63
CA SER A 153 -17.86 19.32 2.27
C SER A 153 -17.71 19.55 3.77
N GLU A 154 -18.79 20.00 4.41
CA GLU A 154 -18.93 20.12 5.86
C GLU A 154 -18.78 18.72 6.49
N GLN A 155 -17.55 18.26 6.67
CA GLN A 155 -17.22 17.23 7.64
C GLN A 155 -16.38 17.87 8.72
N ASP A 156 -17.17 18.40 9.65
CA ASP A 156 -16.84 18.78 11.01
C ASP A 156 -15.92 17.73 11.66
N HIS A 157 -14.65 18.09 11.82
CA HIS A 157 -13.75 17.42 12.76
C HIS A 157 -13.38 18.41 13.86
N SER A 158 -14.41 18.85 14.57
CA SER A 158 -14.27 19.20 15.98
C SER A 158 -13.96 17.91 16.76
N GLU A 159 -12.71 17.73 17.17
CA GLU A 159 -12.34 17.13 18.47
C GLU A 159 -10.83 17.27 18.72
N HIS A 160 -10.48 18.45 19.23
CA HIS A 160 -9.65 18.72 20.41
C HIS A 160 -8.62 17.71 20.96
N HIS A 161 -7.43 18.28 21.17
CA HIS A 161 -6.40 18.07 22.21
C HIS A 161 -5.42 16.89 22.09
#